data_AF-A0A914VJ93-F1
#
_entry.id   AF-A0A914VJ93-F1
#
_cell.length_a   1.000
_cell.length_b   1.000
_cell.length_c   1.000
_cell.angle_alpha   90.00
_cell.angle_beta   90.00
_cell.angle_gamma   90.00
#
_symmetry.space_group_name_H-M   'P 1'
#
loop_
_entity.id
_entity.type
_entity.pdbx_description
1 polymer ?
#
loop_
_entity_poly.entity_id
_entity_poly.type
_entity_poly.pdbx_seq_one_letter_code
_entity_poly.pdbx_strand_id
1 'polypeptide(L)'
;MRWTLKSQVIGLFLVAVGCLFVISGLRGGSSACEKTLCPATNCVHPVDSADGQEPKEFDVNLRHVGCTVDGGKKMQCIRDGDDVFFPFNSFLRKHLDVTGKLVTDAKTSEDRFEWVTSYSKVRRPPESEYDPVGPFGHFGTYSVETRDRVRCISAVHGVPMSTQWGPDPYFYPIQIAQYALQHYSRNFTEPPPRTVTLGLNSNSWSISPDYGRSSKISEKFDHSIKEKVVEIDTDPKLENPGAFLTLNSDPELHVVQFGWLGSADASFTVTVERLDTKQFVKLNYVRVDDSRCVWADQDTEQTFTYALGARQDPSWTTVTRDVLVDVGRALLTT
;
A
#
# COMPACT_ATOMS: atom_id res chain seq x y z
N MET A 1 6.00 27.58 3.94
CA MET A 1 6.73 27.75 5.23
C MET A 1 7.22 26.40 5.73
N ARG A 2 8.09 26.35 6.75
CA ARG A 2 8.91 25.15 7.11
C ARG A 2 8.18 24.08 7.96
N TRP A 3 8.73 22.85 7.88
CA TRP A 3 8.80 21.76 8.89
C TRP A 3 7.93 20.49 8.75
N THR A 4 8.55 19.46 8.13
CA THR A 4 8.77 18.06 8.59
C THR A 4 7.68 17.19 9.26
N LEU A 5 7.21 16.21 8.48
CA LEU A 5 7.43 14.75 8.60
C LEU A 5 7.27 14.01 9.96
N LYS A 6 6.44 12.94 9.93
CA LYS A 6 6.72 11.65 10.60
C LYS A 6 6.49 10.50 9.61
N SER A 7 7.57 9.78 9.27
CA SER A 7 7.52 8.58 8.43
C SER A 7 7.55 7.30 9.29
N GLN A 8 6.86 6.25 8.85
CA GLN A 8 7.06 4.87 9.33
C GLN A 8 8.11 4.20 8.45
N VAL A 9 9.15 3.66 9.08
CA VAL A 9 10.37 3.18 8.41
C VAL A 9 10.14 1.86 7.66
N ILE A 10 10.59 1.81 6.41
CA ILE A 10 11.24 0.62 5.84
C ILE A 10 12.70 0.99 5.59
N GLY A 11 13.62 0.08 5.94
CA GLY A 11 15.02 0.40 6.20
C GLY A 11 15.85 0.82 4.99
N LEU A 12 16.77 1.75 5.22
CA LEU A 12 17.82 2.14 4.29
C LEU A 12 19.17 1.61 4.80
N PHE A 13 19.88 0.83 3.98
CA PHE A 13 21.31 0.57 4.17
C PHE A 13 22.07 1.11 2.97
N LEU A 14 23.11 1.89 3.23
CA LEU A 14 24.06 2.38 2.24
C LEU A 14 25.44 1.83 2.61
N VAL A 15 26.03 1.03 1.71
CA VAL A 15 27.43 0.62 1.81
C VAL A 15 28.26 1.52 0.90
N ALA A 16 29.17 2.28 1.50
CA ALA A 16 30.29 2.90 0.80
C ALA A 16 31.55 2.78 1.68
N VAL A 17 32.63 2.29 1.09
CA VAL A 17 33.90 1.98 1.79
C VAL A 17 34.78 3.23 1.85
N GLY A 18 35.30 3.59 3.04
CA GLY A 18 36.27 4.71 3.16
C GLY A 18 36.60 5.20 4.58
N CYS A 19 37.54 4.52 5.25
CA CYS A 19 38.44 4.98 6.34
C CYS A 19 38.02 6.04 7.41
N LEU A 20 37.88 5.53 8.66
CA LEU A 20 38.56 5.95 9.91
C LEU A 20 38.25 7.27 10.69
N PHE A 21 38.07 7.06 12.01
CA PHE A 21 38.23 7.94 13.21
C PHE A 21 37.07 8.80 13.81
N VAL A 22 36.32 8.14 14.71
CA VAL A 22 35.84 8.46 16.09
C VAL A 22 35.94 9.90 16.69
N ILE A 23 34.84 10.39 17.34
CA ILE A 23 34.68 10.83 18.76
C ILE A 23 33.53 11.88 19.00
N SER A 24 32.64 11.51 19.94
CA SER A 24 31.60 12.21 20.77
C SER A 24 31.27 13.73 20.71
N GLY A 25 30.04 14.10 21.15
CA GLY A 25 29.88 15.26 22.08
C GLY A 25 28.53 16.00 22.22
N LEU A 26 27.75 15.66 23.26
CA LEU A 26 27.04 16.58 24.21
C LEU A 26 25.80 17.45 23.85
N ARG A 27 24.83 17.40 24.80
CA ARG A 27 23.82 18.42 25.24
C ARG A 27 22.72 18.84 24.23
N GLY A 28 21.49 19.15 24.63
CA GLY A 28 20.83 19.15 25.96
C GLY A 28 19.65 20.15 25.97
N GLY A 29 18.70 20.06 26.89
CA GLY A 29 17.65 21.09 27.06
C GLY A 29 16.30 20.57 27.55
N SER A 30 15.87 21.04 28.72
CA SER A 30 14.56 20.75 29.33
C SER A 30 13.59 21.92 29.12
N SER A 31 12.28 21.65 29.16
CA SER A 31 11.35 22.60 29.76
C SER A 31 10.21 21.84 30.46
N ALA A 32 9.90 22.26 31.67
CA ALA A 32 8.79 21.76 32.47
C ALA A 32 7.73 22.85 32.60
N CYS A 33 6.47 22.47 32.80
CA CYS A 33 5.52 23.30 33.50
C CYS A 33 4.64 22.41 34.39
N GLU A 34 4.27 22.93 35.56
CA GLU A 34 3.82 22.16 36.71
C GLU A 34 2.52 22.76 37.26
N LYS A 35 1.78 21.92 38.01
CA LYS A 35 0.70 22.24 38.96
C LYS A 35 -0.72 22.37 38.41
N THR A 36 -1.78 22.03 39.15
CA THR A 36 -2.04 21.06 40.26
C THR A 36 -3.55 21.16 40.52
N LEU A 37 -4.30 20.05 40.70
CA LEU A 37 -5.33 19.87 41.74
C LEU A 37 -6.01 18.48 41.62
N CYS A 38 -5.96 17.70 42.69
CA CYS A 38 -6.89 16.59 43.01
C CYS A 38 -7.69 17.02 44.27
N PRO A 39 -8.83 16.41 44.64
CA PRO A 39 -8.92 15.01 45.15
C PRO A 39 -10.20 14.28 44.64
N ALA A 40 -10.60 13.06 44.99
CA ALA A 40 -10.21 12.00 45.96
C ALA A 40 -10.64 10.62 45.35
N THR A 41 -10.48 9.40 45.91
CA THR A 41 -9.97 8.85 47.19
C THR A 41 -9.53 7.37 46.97
N ASN A 42 -9.25 6.61 48.04
CA ASN A 42 -9.30 5.14 48.13
C ASN A 42 -8.30 4.29 47.32
N CYS A 43 -7.02 4.34 47.73
CA CYS A 43 -6.12 3.20 47.63
C CYS A 43 -5.55 2.83 49.01
N VAL A 44 -5.32 1.53 49.18
CA VAL A 44 -4.99 0.75 50.38
C VAL A 44 -3.75 1.24 51.15
N HIS A 45 -3.71 0.93 52.46
CA HIS A 45 -2.59 1.18 53.37
C HIS A 45 -1.25 0.61 52.90
N PRO A 46 -0.11 1.25 53.22
CA PRO A 46 1.21 0.64 53.08
C PRO A 46 1.44 -0.40 54.19
N VAL A 47 2.10 -1.49 53.84
CA VAL A 47 2.73 -2.43 54.80
C VAL A 47 4.24 -2.32 54.59
N ASP A 48 5.00 -2.29 55.69
CA ASP A 48 6.40 -1.91 55.70
C ASP A 48 7.32 -2.84 54.89
N SER A 49 8.26 -2.22 54.18
CA SER A 49 9.31 -2.90 53.43
C SER A 49 10.40 -3.43 54.36
N ALA A 50 10.40 -4.74 54.63
CA ALA A 50 11.52 -5.44 55.23
C ALA A 50 11.62 -6.88 54.72
N ASP A 51 12.36 -7.10 53.63
CA ASP A 51 13.61 -7.85 53.76
C ASP A 51 14.53 -7.62 52.54
N GLY A 52 15.83 -7.61 52.78
CA GLY A 52 16.85 -7.51 51.73
C GLY A 52 17.22 -8.90 51.23
N GLN A 53 16.43 -9.49 50.35
CA GLN A 53 16.81 -10.73 49.66
C GLN A 53 17.41 -10.44 48.30
N GLU A 54 18.68 -10.82 48.15
CA GLU A 54 19.34 -11.00 46.85
C GLU A 54 18.49 -11.91 45.95
N PRO A 55 18.52 -11.73 44.62
CA PRO A 55 17.79 -12.59 43.71
C PRO A 55 18.29 -14.02 43.87
N LYS A 56 17.43 -14.90 44.40
CA LYS A 56 17.74 -16.33 44.53
C LYS A 56 18.10 -16.90 43.16
N GLU A 57 19.31 -17.42 43.08
CA GLU A 57 19.79 -18.22 41.97
C GLU A 57 18.87 -19.45 41.84
N PHE A 58 18.04 -19.48 40.78
CA PHE A 58 17.17 -20.62 40.51
C PHE A 58 18.05 -21.81 40.09
N ASP A 59 17.93 -22.96 40.76
CA ASP A 59 18.53 -24.21 40.29
C ASP A 59 17.77 -24.71 39.06
N VAL A 60 18.24 -24.31 37.88
CA VAL A 60 17.61 -24.54 36.58
C VAL A 60 17.73 -26.01 36.18
N ASN A 61 16.93 -26.87 36.78
CA ASN A 61 16.91 -28.31 36.54
C ASN A 61 16.06 -28.69 35.30
N LEU A 62 16.25 -27.94 34.20
CA LEU A 62 15.52 -28.10 32.93
C LEU A 62 15.71 -29.50 32.34
N ARG A 63 14.61 -30.27 32.27
CA ARG A 63 14.62 -31.65 31.78
C ARG A 63 13.67 -31.82 30.60
N HIS A 64 14.16 -32.50 29.57
CA HIS A 64 13.33 -32.90 28.44
C HIS A 64 12.40 -34.06 28.85
N VAL A 65 11.08 -33.83 28.77
CA VAL A 65 10.04 -34.82 29.10
C VAL A 65 9.08 -35.05 27.93
N GLY A 66 8.53 -36.25 27.82
CA GLY A 66 7.57 -36.57 26.76
C GLY A 66 6.13 -36.27 27.19
N CYS A 67 5.45 -35.43 26.43
CA CYS A 67 4.02 -35.10 26.62
C CYS A 67 3.11 -35.79 25.61
N THR A 68 1.86 -36.00 26.00
CA THR A 68 0.73 -36.38 25.13
C THR A 68 -0.48 -35.57 25.58
N VAL A 69 -1.25 -35.03 24.64
CA VAL A 69 -2.54 -34.38 24.91
C VAL A 69 -3.64 -35.24 24.29
N ASP A 70 -4.71 -35.52 25.05
CA ASP A 70 -5.86 -36.34 24.67
C ASP A 70 -5.51 -37.71 24.06
N GLY A 71 -4.44 -38.36 24.55
CA GLY A 71 -3.95 -39.63 24.02
C GLY A 71 -3.31 -39.55 22.61
N GLY A 72 -3.11 -38.33 22.09
CA GLY A 72 -2.52 -38.07 20.78
C GLY A 72 -1.02 -38.34 20.70
N LYS A 73 -0.42 -37.97 19.55
CA LYS A 73 1.01 -38.21 19.26
C LYS A 73 1.91 -37.60 20.34
N LYS A 74 2.81 -38.43 20.89
CA LYS A 74 3.84 -38.00 21.85
C LYS A 74 4.75 -36.92 21.25
N MET A 75 5.04 -35.91 22.04
CA MET A 75 5.90 -34.77 21.68
C MET A 75 6.87 -34.39 22.79
N GLN A 76 7.88 -33.59 22.44
CA GLN A 76 8.92 -33.14 23.36
C GLN A 76 8.48 -31.86 24.07
N CYS A 77 8.41 -31.93 25.40
CA CYS A 77 8.24 -30.81 26.31
C CYS A 77 9.52 -30.55 27.10
N ILE A 78 9.50 -29.48 27.88
CA ILE A 78 10.47 -29.15 28.91
C ILE A 78 9.75 -29.20 30.26
N ARG A 79 10.41 -29.72 31.30
CA ARG A 79 9.96 -29.66 32.69
C ARG A 79 11.00 -28.87 33.50
N ASP A 80 10.53 -27.98 34.36
CA ASP A 80 11.35 -27.29 35.36
C ASP A 80 10.62 -27.38 36.71
N GLY A 81 11.27 -27.95 37.73
CA GLY A 81 10.60 -28.31 38.98
C GLY A 81 9.34 -29.17 38.76
N ASP A 82 8.17 -28.60 39.03
CA ASP A 82 6.84 -29.20 38.77
C ASP A 82 6.12 -28.61 37.55
N ASP A 83 6.61 -27.53 36.95
CA ASP A 83 6.04 -26.91 35.75
C ASP A 83 6.42 -27.68 34.49
N VAL A 84 5.48 -27.76 33.54
CA VAL A 84 5.67 -28.42 32.23
C VAL A 84 5.35 -27.45 31.10
N PHE A 85 6.37 -27.12 30.33
CA PHE A 85 6.32 -26.18 29.22
C PHE A 85 6.13 -26.92 27.90
N PHE A 86 5.04 -26.58 27.20
CA PHE A 86 4.72 -27.07 25.86
C PHE A 86 5.32 -26.16 24.77
N PRO A 87 5.81 -26.72 23.65
CA PRO A 87 6.44 -25.93 22.61
C PRO A 87 5.42 -25.11 21.81
N PHE A 88 5.65 -23.81 21.67
CA PHE A 88 4.67 -22.92 21.01
C PHE A 88 4.46 -23.27 19.53
N ASN A 89 5.52 -23.25 18.72
CA ASN A 89 5.41 -23.38 17.26
C ASN A 89 4.94 -24.76 16.78
N SER A 90 5.36 -25.83 17.46
CA SER A 90 5.01 -27.21 17.06
C SER A 90 3.74 -27.75 17.72
N PHE A 91 3.21 -27.07 18.75
CA PHE A 91 1.97 -27.47 19.41
C PHE A 91 1.00 -26.30 19.63
N LEU A 92 1.25 -25.42 20.60
CA LEU A 92 0.25 -24.47 21.11
C LEU A 92 -0.36 -23.60 20.00
N ARG A 93 0.48 -23.13 19.06
CA ARG A 93 0.07 -22.31 17.90
C ARG A 93 -1.06 -22.97 17.11
N LYS A 94 -0.95 -24.27 16.82
CA LYS A 94 -1.96 -25.02 16.04
C LYS A 94 -3.08 -25.58 16.91
N HIS A 95 -2.79 -25.98 18.13
CA HIS A 95 -3.75 -26.61 19.03
C HIS A 95 -4.77 -25.61 19.61
N LEU A 96 -4.35 -24.37 19.86
CA LEU A 96 -5.19 -23.30 20.42
C LEU A 96 -5.61 -22.25 19.39
N ASP A 97 -5.20 -22.40 18.12
CA ASP A 97 -5.36 -21.41 17.03
C ASP A 97 -4.89 -19.99 17.41
N VAL A 98 -3.69 -19.90 17.99
CA VAL A 98 -3.08 -18.65 18.46
C VAL A 98 -1.89 -18.26 17.58
N THR A 99 -1.55 -16.98 17.55
CA THR A 99 -0.35 -16.47 16.86
C THR A 99 0.66 -15.92 17.85
N GLY A 100 1.94 -16.07 17.57
CA GLY A 100 2.99 -15.45 18.37
C GLY A 100 4.30 -15.36 17.62
N LYS A 101 5.16 -14.45 18.07
CA LYS A 101 6.46 -14.16 17.46
C LYS A 101 7.46 -13.70 18.54
N LEU A 102 8.74 -13.97 18.31
CA LEU A 102 9.81 -13.27 19.02
C LEU A 102 9.97 -11.88 18.43
N VAL A 103 10.16 -10.89 19.30
CA VAL A 103 10.45 -9.50 18.94
C VAL A 103 11.61 -9.03 19.81
N THR A 104 12.73 -8.73 19.16
CA THR A 104 13.87 -8.07 19.79
C THR A 104 13.53 -6.59 19.96
N ASP A 105 13.68 -6.05 21.16
CA ASP A 105 13.51 -4.61 21.36
C ASP A 105 14.71 -3.83 20.81
N ALA A 106 14.47 -2.91 19.88
CA ALA A 106 15.53 -2.14 19.23
C ALA A 106 16.30 -1.20 20.17
N LYS A 107 15.83 -0.99 21.42
CA LYS A 107 16.53 -0.17 22.42
C LYS A 107 17.27 -0.99 23.48
N THR A 108 16.65 -2.04 24.01
CA THR A 108 17.27 -2.88 25.05
C THR A 108 18.04 -4.07 24.50
N SER A 109 17.84 -4.42 23.22
CA SER A 109 18.33 -5.65 22.58
C SER A 109 17.86 -6.94 23.25
N GLU A 110 16.80 -6.87 24.06
CA GLU A 110 16.19 -8.03 24.71
C GLU A 110 15.12 -8.64 23.81
N ASP A 111 15.11 -9.97 23.73
CA ASP A 111 14.05 -10.72 23.06
C ASP A 111 12.85 -10.91 24.00
N ARG A 112 11.66 -10.54 23.51
CA ARG A 112 10.38 -10.89 24.15
C ARG A 112 9.53 -11.72 23.21
N PHE A 113 8.76 -12.64 23.77
CA PHE A 113 7.75 -13.38 23.02
C PHE A 113 6.39 -12.68 23.10
N GLU A 114 5.88 -12.20 21.96
CA GLU A 114 4.55 -11.60 21.86
C GLU A 114 3.52 -12.67 21.46
N TRP A 115 2.68 -13.10 22.41
CA TRP A 115 1.50 -13.95 22.16
C TRP A 115 0.28 -13.09 21.84
N VAL A 116 -0.49 -13.43 20.79
CA VAL A 116 -1.80 -12.85 20.51
C VAL A 116 -2.85 -13.95 20.24
N THR A 117 -4.01 -13.84 20.91
CA THR A 117 -5.15 -14.75 20.75
C THR A 117 -6.02 -14.43 19.53
N SER A 118 -5.82 -13.27 18.90
CA SER A 118 -6.51 -12.86 17.68
C SER A 118 -5.67 -11.85 16.90
N TYR A 119 -5.82 -11.84 15.57
CA TYR A 119 -5.07 -10.93 14.68
C TYR A 119 -5.78 -9.59 14.41
N SER A 120 -7.11 -9.55 14.51
CA SER A 120 -7.92 -8.37 14.17
C SER A 120 -7.97 -7.36 15.31
N LYS A 121 -7.78 -6.07 14.98
CA LYS A 121 -7.97 -4.95 15.93
C LYS A 121 -9.32 -4.29 15.70
N VAL A 122 -10.09 -4.09 16.76
CA VAL A 122 -11.34 -3.32 16.72
C VAL A 122 -11.01 -1.85 16.46
N ARG A 123 -11.40 -1.34 15.28
CA ARG A 123 -11.33 0.09 14.95
C ARG A 123 -12.69 0.71 15.25
N ARG A 124 -12.76 1.60 16.24
CA ARG A 124 -13.94 2.42 16.53
C ARG A 124 -13.78 3.77 15.84
N PRO A 125 -14.85 4.34 15.25
CA PRO A 125 -14.86 5.75 14.87
C PRO A 125 -14.51 6.64 16.08
N PRO A 126 -13.94 7.84 15.87
CA PRO A 126 -13.74 8.81 16.95
C PRO A 126 -15.06 9.40 17.46
N GLU A 127 -16.10 9.40 16.62
CA GLU A 127 -17.44 9.86 16.93
C GLU A 127 -18.23 8.82 17.74
N SER A 128 -19.04 9.30 18.68
CA SER A 128 -19.87 8.46 19.57
C SER A 128 -21.16 7.95 18.92
N GLU A 129 -21.59 8.59 17.85
CA GLU A 129 -22.79 8.28 17.07
C GLU A 129 -22.40 8.24 15.59
N TYR A 130 -23.11 7.45 14.78
CA TYR A 130 -22.77 7.24 13.37
C TYR A 130 -23.54 8.21 12.46
N ASP A 131 -22.82 9.04 11.71
CA ASP A 131 -23.39 9.89 10.66
C ASP A 131 -23.50 9.13 9.30
N PRO A 132 -24.71 8.95 8.73
CA PRO A 132 -24.90 8.38 7.40
C PRO A 132 -24.27 9.17 6.24
N VAL A 133 -23.95 10.46 6.42
CA VAL A 133 -23.19 11.27 5.44
C VAL A 133 -21.72 11.48 5.83
N GLY A 134 -21.26 10.82 6.90
CA GLY A 134 -19.88 10.80 7.34
C GLY A 134 -19.10 9.55 6.89
N PRO A 135 -17.89 9.33 7.42
CA PRO A 135 -17.07 8.16 7.11
C PRO A 135 -17.79 6.84 7.39
N PHE A 136 -17.72 5.87 6.47
CA PHE A 136 -18.40 4.59 6.61
C PHE A 136 -17.67 3.66 7.60
N GLY A 137 -17.99 3.83 8.89
CA GLY A 137 -17.41 3.06 9.99
C GLY A 137 -15.88 3.23 10.07
N HIS A 138 -15.14 2.19 9.68
CA HIS A 138 -13.67 2.23 9.63
C HIS A 138 -13.10 2.02 8.22
N PHE A 139 -13.92 2.15 7.17
CA PHE A 139 -13.52 1.85 5.78
C PHE A 139 -12.42 2.76 5.24
N GLY A 140 -12.21 3.97 5.78
CA GLY A 140 -11.04 4.80 5.42
C GLY A 140 -9.71 4.06 5.63
N THR A 141 -9.69 3.08 6.54
CA THR A 141 -8.52 2.23 6.84
C THR A 141 -8.48 0.91 6.07
N TYR A 142 -9.39 0.69 5.12
CA TYR A 142 -9.35 -0.44 4.18
C TYR A 142 -8.52 -0.07 2.96
N SER A 143 -8.03 -1.10 2.29
CA SER A 143 -7.54 -1.04 0.92
C SER A 143 -8.13 -2.26 0.21
N VAL A 144 -9.17 -2.01 -0.61
CA VAL A 144 -9.92 -3.05 -1.34
C VAL A 144 -9.12 -3.48 -2.56
N GLU A 145 -8.55 -2.51 -3.26
CA GLU A 145 -7.65 -2.58 -4.42
C GLU A 145 -6.35 -3.36 -4.18
N THR A 146 -5.91 -3.56 -2.93
CA THR A 146 -4.75 -4.40 -2.60
C THR A 146 -5.10 -5.86 -2.33
N ARG A 147 -6.39 -6.22 -2.22
CA ARG A 147 -6.80 -7.62 -1.96
C ARG A 147 -6.46 -8.54 -3.13
N ASP A 148 -6.09 -9.77 -2.81
CA ASP A 148 -5.83 -10.88 -3.73
C ASP A 148 -6.95 -11.11 -4.76
N ARG A 149 -8.20 -11.16 -4.30
CA ARG A 149 -9.41 -11.37 -5.11
C ARG A 149 -9.80 -10.20 -6.03
N VAL A 150 -9.03 -9.12 -6.08
CA VAL A 150 -9.21 -8.03 -7.06
C VAL A 150 -8.28 -8.30 -8.24
N ARG A 151 -8.84 -8.57 -9.43
CA ARG A 151 -8.03 -8.74 -10.64
C ARG A 151 -7.35 -7.44 -11.05
N CYS A 152 -8.12 -6.37 -11.07
CA CYS A 152 -7.75 -5.07 -11.62
C CYS A 152 -8.72 -4.01 -11.11
N ILE A 153 -8.41 -2.73 -11.36
CA ILE A 153 -9.45 -1.69 -11.51
C ILE A 153 -9.77 -1.60 -13.00
N SER A 154 -11.03 -1.81 -13.39
CA SER A 154 -11.45 -1.70 -14.80
C SER A 154 -11.09 -0.32 -15.36
N ALA A 155 -10.43 -0.26 -16.51
CA ALA A 155 -10.11 1.02 -17.14
C ALA A 155 -11.31 1.64 -17.88
N VAL A 156 -12.29 0.82 -18.28
CA VAL A 156 -13.61 1.24 -18.76
C VAL A 156 -14.44 1.93 -17.67
N HIS A 157 -14.55 1.29 -16.49
CA HIS A 157 -15.57 1.65 -15.49
C HIS A 157 -15.01 2.28 -14.20
N GLY A 158 -13.69 2.30 -14.00
CA GLY A 158 -13.07 2.88 -12.79
C GLY A 158 -13.35 2.11 -11.49
N VAL A 159 -13.78 0.84 -11.57
CA VAL A 159 -14.19 0.02 -10.42
C VAL A 159 -13.53 -1.37 -10.43
N PRO A 160 -13.32 -2.01 -9.26
CA PRO A 160 -12.58 -3.26 -9.16
C PRO A 160 -13.35 -4.48 -9.70
N MET A 161 -12.70 -5.27 -10.57
CA MET A 161 -13.21 -6.59 -10.97
C MET A 161 -12.71 -7.67 -10.01
N SER A 162 -13.57 -8.64 -9.68
CA SER A 162 -13.33 -9.69 -8.70
C SER A 162 -13.07 -11.04 -9.36
N THR A 163 -12.31 -11.89 -8.68
CA THR A 163 -12.10 -13.31 -8.98
C THR A 163 -12.46 -14.20 -7.80
N GLN A 164 -13.29 -13.70 -6.86
CA GLN A 164 -13.54 -14.37 -5.57
C GLN A 164 -14.14 -15.79 -5.69
N TRP A 165 -14.98 -16.02 -6.71
CA TRP A 165 -15.69 -17.30 -6.93
C TRP A 165 -15.42 -17.94 -8.29
N GLY A 166 -14.50 -17.37 -9.07
CA GLY A 166 -14.16 -17.85 -10.41
C GLY A 166 -12.91 -17.16 -10.94
N PRO A 167 -12.13 -17.82 -11.82
CA PRO A 167 -10.91 -17.25 -12.39
C PRO A 167 -11.21 -16.10 -13.37
N ASP A 168 -12.35 -16.16 -14.05
CA ASP A 168 -12.80 -15.12 -14.98
C ASP A 168 -13.19 -13.85 -14.20
N PRO A 169 -12.66 -12.66 -14.53
CA PRO A 169 -12.96 -11.43 -13.81
C PRO A 169 -14.42 -10.98 -13.99
N TYR A 170 -15.12 -10.66 -12.89
CA TYR A 170 -16.50 -10.16 -12.91
C TYR A 170 -16.72 -8.96 -11.99
N PHE A 171 -17.73 -8.14 -12.29
CA PHE A 171 -18.14 -7.05 -11.41
C PHE A 171 -18.90 -7.59 -10.19
N TYR A 172 -18.31 -7.43 -9.00
CA TYR A 172 -18.93 -7.87 -7.75
C TYR A 172 -19.44 -6.66 -6.95
N PRO A 173 -20.77 -6.44 -6.82
CA PRO A 173 -21.32 -5.21 -6.26
C PRO A 173 -20.84 -4.87 -4.83
N ILE A 174 -20.64 -5.88 -3.97
CA ILE A 174 -20.13 -5.66 -2.61
C ILE A 174 -18.69 -5.16 -2.63
N GLN A 175 -17.85 -5.66 -3.53
CA GLN A 175 -16.47 -5.19 -3.69
C GLN A 175 -16.42 -3.75 -4.23
N ILE A 176 -17.28 -3.43 -5.20
CA ILE A 176 -17.41 -2.09 -5.78
C ILE A 176 -17.91 -1.09 -4.74
N ALA A 177 -18.94 -1.44 -3.98
CA ALA A 177 -19.46 -0.61 -2.88
C ALA A 177 -18.41 -0.39 -1.78
N GLN A 178 -17.67 -1.44 -1.39
CA GLN A 178 -16.57 -1.29 -0.43
C GLN A 178 -15.46 -0.38 -0.95
N TYR A 179 -15.12 -0.47 -2.24
CA TYR A 179 -14.13 0.40 -2.89
C TYR A 179 -14.58 1.88 -2.89
N ALA A 180 -15.83 2.15 -3.27
CA ALA A 180 -16.39 3.50 -3.20
C ALA A 180 -16.40 4.04 -1.76
N LEU A 181 -16.90 3.25 -0.80
CA LEU A 181 -17.04 3.66 0.60
C LEU A 181 -15.70 3.88 1.31
N GLN A 182 -14.62 3.17 0.95
CA GLN A 182 -13.30 3.47 1.49
C GLN A 182 -12.76 4.81 0.97
N HIS A 183 -12.88 5.11 -0.32
CA HIS A 183 -12.36 6.35 -0.90
C HIS A 183 -13.19 7.55 -0.43
N TYR A 184 -14.51 7.38 -0.32
CA TYR A 184 -15.39 8.32 0.34
C TYR A 184 -14.95 8.60 1.78
N SER A 185 -14.71 7.55 2.59
CA SER A 185 -14.25 7.71 3.97
C SER A 185 -12.87 8.38 4.07
N ARG A 186 -11.92 7.98 3.22
CA ARG A 186 -10.57 8.59 3.15
C ARG A 186 -10.65 10.09 2.85
N ASN A 187 -11.55 10.53 1.97
CA ASN A 187 -11.74 11.94 1.64
C ASN A 187 -12.13 12.83 2.85
N PHE A 188 -12.66 12.26 3.95
CA PHE A 188 -12.87 12.98 5.21
C PHE A 188 -11.73 12.84 6.22
N THR A 189 -10.99 11.72 6.19
CA THR A 189 -9.99 11.39 7.23
C THR A 189 -8.54 11.68 6.84
N GLU A 190 -8.25 11.77 5.54
CA GLU A 190 -6.91 12.03 4.99
C GLU A 190 -6.75 13.52 4.65
N PRO A 191 -5.51 14.06 4.69
CA PRO A 191 -5.26 15.42 4.22
C PRO A 191 -5.53 15.54 2.71
N PRO A 192 -5.85 16.75 2.21
CA PRO A 192 -6.01 16.98 0.77
C PRO A 192 -4.79 16.51 -0.03
N PRO A 193 -4.98 15.85 -1.19
CA PRO A 193 -3.88 15.30 -1.97
C PRO A 193 -2.99 16.42 -2.53
N ARG A 194 -1.68 16.15 -2.61
CA ARG A 194 -0.77 17.02 -3.35
C ARG A 194 -0.98 16.83 -4.85
N THR A 195 -1.14 17.93 -5.57
CA THR A 195 -1.36 17.94 -7.02
C THR A 195 -0.20 18.61 -7.75
N VAL A 196 0.16 18.09 -8.92
CA VAL A 196 1.13 18.70 -9.84
C VAL A 196 0.52 18.67 -11.24
N THR A 197 0.33 19.85 -11.84
CA THR A 197 -0.28 19.99 -13.16
C THR A 197 0.79 20.07 -14.25
N LEU A 198 0.69 19.23 -15.27
CA LEU A 198 1.62 19.12 -16.40
C LEU A 198 0.83 19.07 -17.72
N GLY A 199 1.49 19.15 -18.87
CA GLY A 199 0.88 18.84 -20.17
C GLY A 199 -0.06 19.89 -20.78
N LEU A 200 -0.36 21.00 -20.09
CA LEU A 200 -1.38 21.99 -20.52
C LEU A 200 -1.07 22.71 -21.83
N ASN A 201 0.22 22.83 -22.20
CA ASN A 201 0.68 23.57 -23.38
C ASN A 201 1.50 22.64 -24.29
N SER A 202 1.45 22.84 -25.61
CA SER A 202 2.16 21.97 -26.57
C SER A 202 3.67 21.86 -26.28
N ASN A 203 4.28 22.95 -25.81
CA ASN A 203 5.71 23.04 -25.51
C ASN A 203 6.18 22.18 -24.32
N SER A 204 5.25 21.62 -23.55
CA SER A 204 5.58 20.69 -22.44
C SER A 204 5.72 19.23 -22.90
N TRP A 205 5.30 18.94 -24.13
CA TRP A 205 5.36 17.61 -24.73
C TRP A 205 6.58 17.47 -25.65
N SER A 206 7.06 16.25 -25.82
CA SER A 206 8.16 15.90 -26.71
C SER A 206 7.70 14.89 -27.77
N ILE A 207 8.31 14.95 -28.96
CA ILE A 207 8.08 13.99 -30.04
C ILE A 207 9.26 13.02 -30.09
N SER A 208 8.97 11.73 -30.16
CA SER A 208 9.98 10.70 -30.42
C SER A 208 10.36 10.73 -31.92
N PRO A 209 11.64 10.93 -32.29
CA PRO A 209 12.04 10.92 -33.69
C PRO A 209 11.87 9.52 -34.30
N ASP A 210 11.26 9.45 -35.48
CA ASP A 210 11.23 8.24 -36.31
C ASP A 210 11.67 8.55 -37.75
N TYR A 211 12.28 7.59 -38.42
CA TYR A 211 12.84 7.75 -39.76
C TYR A 211 11.76 7.67 -40.85
N GLY A 212 11.01 8.76 -41.00
CA GLY A 212 10.04 8.95 -42.08
C GLY A 212 8.57 8.88 -41.66
N ARG A 213 8.27 8.64 -40.38
CA ARG A 213 6.94 8.82 -39.79
C ARG A 213 6.94 10.07 -38.90
N SER A 214 5.82 10.76 -38.80
CA SER A 214 5.71 12.01 -38.02
C SER A 214 4.61 11.93 -36.98
N SER A 215 4.91 12.31 -35.75
CA SER A 215 3.90 12.83 -34.82
C SER A 215 3.87 14.35 -34.89
N LYS A 216 2.71 14.94 -34.59
CA LYS A 216 2.49 16.37 -34.54
C LYS A 216 1.74 16.71 -33.25
N ILE A 217 2.12 17.83 -32.66
CA ILE A 217 1.51 18.37 -31.44
C ILE A 217 1.09 19.81 -31.75
N SER A 218 -0.16 20.17 -31.44
CA SER A 218 -0.67 21.52 -31.61
C SER A 218 -1.67 21.90 -30.52
N GLU A 219 -1.75 23.19 -30.18
CA GLU A 219 -2.81 23.71 -29.32
C GLU A 219 -4.04 24.06 -30.15
N LYS A 220 -5.22 23.65 -29.68
CA LYS A 220 -6.51 23.88 -30.32
C LYS A 220 -7.53 24.35 -29.28
N PHE A 221 -8.45 25.22 -29.67
CA PHE A 221 -9.59 25.54 -28.82
C PHE A 221 -10.74 24.57 -29.12
N ASP A 222 -11.15 23.77 -28.14
CA ASP A 222 -12.30 22.87 -28.26
C ASP A 222 -13.57 23.62 -27.84
N HIS A 223 -14.50 23.80 -28.79
CA HIS A 223 -15.75 24.53 -28.56
C HIS A 223 -16.78 23.76 -27.74
N SER A 224 -16.66 22.42 -27.61
CA SER A 224 -17.59 21.59 -26.85
C SER A 224 -17.36 21.71 -25.34
N ILE A 225 -16.09 21.74 -24.92
CA ILE A 225 -15.70 21.97 -23.51
C ILE A 225 -15.31 23.42 -23.20
N LYS A 226 -15.12 24.26 -24.24
CA LYS A 226 -14.74 25.69 -24.16
C LYS A 226 -13.35 25.93 -23.56
N GLU A 227 -12.44 24.99 -23.76
CA GLU A 227 -11.08 25.03 -23.23
C GLU A 227 -10.04 24.91 -24.35
N LYS A 228 -8.79 25.28 -24.05
CA LYS A 228 -7.65 24.93 -24.90
C LYS A 228 -7.22 23.49 -24.59
N VAL A 229 -6.96 22.72 -25.64
CA VAL A 229 -6.51 21.34 -25.56
C VAL A 229 -5.24 21.16 -26.39
N VAL A 230 -4.42 20.18 -26.00
CA VAL A 230 -3.30 19.71 -26.80
C VAL A 230 -3.82 18.61 -27.72
N GLU A 231 -3.83 18.88 -29.02
CA GLU A 231 -4.15 17.93 -30.08
C GLU A 231 -2.84 17.20 -30.47
N ILE A 232 -2.88 15.87 -30.41
CA ILE A 232 -1.77 14.98 -30.76
C ILE A 232 -2.23 14.13 -31.94
N ASP A 233 -1.46 14.17 -33.02
CA ASP A 233 -1.67 13.38 -34.23
C ASP A 233 -0.41 12.52 -34.45
N THR A 234 -0.58 11.22 -34.66
CA THR A 234 0.46 10.20 -34.57
C THR A 234 0.16 9.11 -35.59
N ASP A 235 1.12 8.77 -36.45
CA ASP A 235 0.99 7.67 -37.41
C ASP A 235 0.70 6.34 -36.65
N PRO A 236 -0.40 5.63 -36.94
CA PRO A 236 -0.79 4.41 -36.23
C PRO A 236 0.19 3.24 -36.42
N LYS A 237 1.21 3.37 -37.27
CA LYS A 237 2.29 2.40 -37.48
C LYS A 237 3.60 2.78 -36.78
N LEU A 238 3.58 3.76 -35.87
CA LEU A 238 4.73 4.09 -35.03
C LEU A 238 5.02 2.98 -34.02
N GLU A 239 6.26 2.52 -34.00
CA GLU A 239 6.78 1.54 -33.04
C GLU A 239 7.32 2.19 -31.75
N ASN A 240 7.40 3.54 -31.74
CA ASN A 240 7.82 4.36 -30.61
C ASN A 240 6.61 5.11 -29.99
N PRO A 241 6.76 5.79 -28.84
CA PRO A 241 5.64 6.46 -28.16
C PRO A 241 4.95 7.60 -28.92
N GLY A 242 5.46 8.02 -30.09
CA GLY A 242 4.94 9.14 -30.86
C GLY A 242 5.16 10.49 -30.18
N ALA A 243 4.27 10.85 -29.26
CA ALA A 243 4.36 12.03 -28.41
C ALA A 243 4.28 11.64 -26.93
N PHE A 244 5.15 12.23 -26.10
CA PHE A 244 5.27 11.89 -24.68
C PHE A 244 5.45 13.11 -23.79
N LEU A 245 5.09 12.94 -22.51
CA LEU A 245 5.22 13.92 -21.44
C LEU A 245 5.98 13.27 -20.28
N THR A 246 7.09 13.87 -19.86
CA THR A 246 7.84 13.39 -18.69
C THR A 246 7.07 13.77 -17.41
N LEU A 247 6.64 12.76 -16.66
CA LEU A 247 5.94 12.93 -15.39
C LEU A 247 6.93 13.17 -14.24
N ASN A 248 6.41 13.57 -13.08
CA ASN A 248 7.20 13.72 -11.86
C ASN A 248 7.59 12.33 -11.31
N SER A 249 8.84 12.17 -10.86
CA SER A 249 9.39 10.90 -10.34
C SER A 249 9.11 10.65 -8.85
N ASP A 250 8.37 11.54 -8.21
CA ASP A 250 7.99 11.45 -6.80
C ASP A 250 6.96 10.32 -6.55
N PRO A 251 7.27 9.31 -5.72
CA PRO A 251 6.41 8.14 -5.52
C PRO A 251 5.08 8.44 -4.81
N GLU A 252 4.93 9.60 -4.17
CA GLU A 252 3.63 10.04 -3.64
C GLU A 252 2.65 10.48 -4.75
N LEU A 253 3.13 10.74 -5.98
CA LEU A 253 2.31 11.16 -7.13
C LEU A 253 1.97 9.98 -8.06
N HIS A 254 1.43 8.90 -7.48
CA HIS A 254 1.07 7.69 -8.23
C HIS A 254 -0.32 7.74 -8.89
N VAL A 255 -1.14 8.76 -8.66
CA VAL A 255 -2.43 8.94 -9.34
C VAL A 255 -2.28 9.92 -10.49
N VAL A 256 -2.61 9.48 -11.71
CA VAL A 256 -2.67 10.34 -12.91
C VAL A 256 -4.12 10.65 -13.26
N GLN A 257 -4.39 11.90 -13.63
CA GLN A 257 -5.70 12.35 -14.06
C GLN A 257 -5.60 13.32 -15.25
N PHE A 258 -6.39 13.10 -16.30
CA PHE A 258 -6.44 13.96 -17.48
C PHE A 258 -7.77 13.84 -18.24
N GLY A 259 -8.12 14.88 -18.99
CA GLY A 259 -9.20 14.83 -19.99
C GLY A 259 -8.72 14.15 -21.27
N TRP A 260 -9.53 13.27 -21.85
CA TRP A 260 -9.18 12.49 -23.03
C TRP A 260 -10.33 12.38 -24.04
N LEU A 261 -10.00 12.63 -25.31
CA LEU A 261 -10.83 12.42 -26.49
C LEU A 261 -9.98 11.70 -27.57
N GLY A 262 -9.93 10.37 -27.50
CA GLY A 262 -9.26 9.55 -28.52
C GLY A 262 -10.15 9.19 -29.72
N SER A 263 -9.52 8.87 -30.86
CA SER A 263 -10.08 8.12 -31.99
C SER A 263 -10.35 6.65 -31.62
N ALA A 264 -10.96 5.86 -32.52
CA ALA A 264 -11.30 4.46 -32.25
C ALA A 264 -10.07 3.58 -31.93
N ASP A 265 -8.94 3.88 -32.55
CA ASP A 265 -7.63 3.23 -32.42
C ASP A 265 -6.70 3.89 -31.39
N ALA A 266 -7.11 4.99 -30.75
CA ALA A 266 -6.27 5.71 -29.81
C ALA A 266 -6.00 4.91 -28.53
N SER A 267 -4.74 4.93 -28.11
CA SER A 267 -4.24 4.41 -26.85
C SER A 267 -3.44 5.46 -26.09
N PHE A 268 -3.14 5.20 -24.82
CA PHE A 268 -2.09 5.91 -24.09
C PHE A 268 -1.27 4.93 -23.25
N THR A 269 0.00 5.21 -23.02
CA THR A 269 0.90 4.34 -22.24
C THR A 269 1.50 5.11 -21.07
N VAL A 270 1.43 4.53 -19.87
CA VAL A 270 2.16 5.01 -18.69
C VAL A 270 3.38 4.11 -18.50
N THR A 271 4.56 4.70 -18.47
CA THR A 271 5.83 3.98 -18.19
C THR A 271 6.30 4.32 -16.77
N VAL A 272 6.63 3.30 -15.99
CA VAL A 272 6.92 3.43 -14.55
C VAL A 272 8.29 2.81 -14.25
N GLU A 273 9.17 3.54 -13.57
CA GLU A 273 10.42 2.98 -13.04
C GLU A 273 10.15 2.30 -11.69
N ARG A 274 10.48 1.02 -11.58
CA ARG A 274 10.46 0.31 -10.30
C ARG A 274 11.65 0.73 -9.43
N LEU A 275 11.38 1.30 -8.25
CA LEU A 275 12.42 1.80 -7.36
C LEU A 275 13.39 0.72 -6.84
N ASP A 276 12.91 -0.53 -6.69
CA ASP A 276 13.65 -1.66 -6.13
C ASP A 276 14.61 -2.33 -7.14
N THR A 277 14.17 -2.44 -8.39
CA THR A 277 14.82 -3.22 -9.46
C THR A 277 15.39 -2.36 -10.58
N LYS A 278 15.01 -1.08 -10.65
CA LYS A 278 15.35 -0.14 -11.74
C LYS A 278 14.86 -0.60 -13.13
N GLN A 279 13.93 -1.55 -13.15
CA GLN A 279 13.24 -1.99 -14.36
C GLN A 279 12.07 -1.06 -14.68
N PHE A 280 11.80 -0.87 -15.97
CA PHE A 280 10.63 -0.13 -16.44
C PHE A 280 9.45 -1.09 -16.68
N VAL A 281 8.29 -0.72 -16.16
CA VAL A 281 7.00 -1.36 -16.45
C VAL A 281 6.20 -0.45 -17.37
N LYS A 282 5.65 -1.00 -18.46
CA LYS A 282 4.77 -0.28 -19.38
C LYS A 282 3.33 -0.73 -19.19
N LEU A 283 2.43 0.22 -18.96
CA LEU A 283 0.99 0.02 -18.90
C LEU A 283 0.34 0.68 -20.11
N ASN A 284 -0.02 -0.12 -21.10
CA ASN A 284 -0.75 0.33 -22.29
C ASN A 284 -2.25 0.32 -22.00
N TYR A 285 -2.95 1.39 -22.30
CA TYR A 285 -4.40 1.49 -22.15
C TYR A 285 -5.01 1.63 -23.55
N VAL A 286 -5.74 0.61 -24.00
CA VAL A 286 -6.16 0.46 -25.41
C VAL A 286 -7.68 0.31 -25.53
N ARG A 287 -8.26 0.82 -26.63
CA ARG A 287 -9.70 0.71 -26.93
C ARG A 287 -10.09 -0.66 -27.48
N VAL A 288 -10.02 -1.66 -26.60
CA VAL A 288 -10.46 -3.03 -26.87
C VAL A 288 -11.38 -3.47 -25.73
N ASP A 289 -12.41 -4.23 -26.05
CA ASP A 289 -13.21 -4.98 -25.07
C ASP A 289 -12.52 -6.32 -24.79
N ASP A 290 -12.02 -6.52 -23.57
CA ASP A 290 -11.39 -7.76 -23.14
C ASP A 290 -11.78 -8.12 -21.70
N SER A 291 -12.27 -9.34 -21.50
CA SER A 291 -12.76 -9.81 -20.19
C SER A 291 -11.66 -10.04 -19.15
N ARG A 292 -10.39 -10.19 -19.58
CA ARG A 292 -9.24 -10.36 -18.68
C ARG A 292 -8.92 -9.10 -17.89
N CYS A 293 -9.44 -7.94 -18.33
CA CYS A 293 -9.22 -6.58 -17.84
C CYS A 293 -7.79 -6.06 -18.00
N VAL A 294 -6.80 -6.88 -17.63
CA VAL A 294 -5.37 -6.65 -17.75
C VAL A 294 -4.67 -7.97 -18.09
N TRP A 295 -3.71 -7.92 -19.01
CA TRP A 295 -2.88 -9.07 -19.41
C TRP A 295 -1.43 -8.64 -19.68
N ALA A 296 -0.50 -9.60 -19.58
CA ALA A 296 0.88 -9.44 -20.03
C ALA A 296 0.96 -9.65 -21.55
N ASP A 297 1.75 -8.81 -22.23
CA ASP A 297 1.95 -8.92 -23.68
C ASP A 297 3.09 -9.93 -23.98
N GLN A 298 2.78 -10.95 -24.79
CA GLN A 298 3.53 -12.22 -24.84
C GLN A 298 5.00 -12.09 -25.25
N ASP A 299 5.33 -11.10 -26.08
CA ASP A 299 6.66 -10.92 -26.67
C ASP A 299 7.50 -9.83 -25.97
N THR A 300 6.98 -9.23 -24.89
CA THR A 300 7.59 -8.04 -24.26
C THR A 300 7.56 -8.12 -22.73
N GLU A 301 8.72 -8.38 -22.13
CA GLU A 301 8.86 -8.35 -20.67
C GLU A 301 8.37 -7.01 -20.07
N GLN A 302 7.73 -7.09 -18.91
CA GLN A 302 7.23 -5.95 -18.14
C GLN A 302 6.27 -5.00 -18.89
N THR A 303 5.66 -5.47 -19.99
CA THR A 303 4.66 -4.72 -20.75
C THR A 303 3.29 -5.38 -20.59
N PHE A 304 2.32 -4.57 -20.19
CA PHE A 304 0.98 -5.01 -19.83
C PHE A 304 -0.06 -4.11 -20.46
N THR A 305 -1.16 -4.69 -20.89
CA THR A 305 -2.24 -3.95 -21.56
C THR A 305 -3.54 -4.03 -20.77
N TYR A 306 -4.21 -2.89 -20.65
CA TYR A 306 -5.49 -2.65 -19.98
C TYR A 306 -6.59 -2.30 -21.00
N ALA A 307 -7.76 -2.92 -20.85
CA ALA A 307 -8.94 -2.65 -21.68
C ALA A 307 -9.66 -1.34 -21.26
N LEU A 308 -9.62 -0.32 -22.13
CA LEU A 308 -10.43 0.90 -22.05
C LEU A 308 -11.83 0.75 -22.69
N GLY A 309 -12.08 -0.36 -23.39
CA GLY A 309 -13.35 -0.68 -24.02
C GLY A 309 -13.49 -0.10 -25.44
N ALA A 310 -14.24 -0.81 -26.28
CA ALA A 310 -14.46 -0.46 -27.69
C ALA A 310 -15.62 0.53 -27.85
N ARG A 311 -15.41 1.79 -27.43
CA ARG A 311 -16.44 2.84 -27.56
C ARG A 311 -16.57 3.29 -29.03
N GLN A 312 -17.77 3.18 -29.58
CA GLN A 312 -18.05 3.50 -31.00
C GLN A 312 -17.93 5.00 -31.30
N ASP A 313 -18.44 5.86 -30.42
CA ASP A 313 -18.41 7.32 -30.60
C ASP A 313 -17.32 7.99 -29.74
N PRO A 314 -16.48 8.88 -30.32
CA PRO A 314 -15.51 9.66 -29.57
C PRO A 314 -16.21 10.74 -28.75
N SER A 315 -16.08 10.66 -27.42
CA SER A 315 -16.59 11.67 -26.48
C SER A 315 -15.53 11.99 -25.43
N TRP A 316 -15.49 13.24 -24.96
CA TRP A 316 -14.63 13.63 -23.85
C TRP A 316 -14.88 12.78 -22.60
N THR A 317 -13.80 12.31 -21.98
CA THR A 317 -13.81 11.51 -20.75
C THR A 317 -12.73 12.00 -19.80
N THR A 318 -12.94 11.86 -18.50
CA THR A 318 -11.88 12.06 -17.50
C THR A 318 -11.29 10.70 -17.17
N VAL A 319 -10.03 10.49 -17.52
CA VAL A 319 -9.25 9.32 -17.11
C VAL A 319 -8.65 9.63 -15.75
N THR A 320 -8.85 8.76 -14.76
CA THR A 320 -8.16 8.79 -13.46
C THR A 320 -7.65 7.38 -13.17
N ARG A 321 -6.33 7.19 -13.07
CA ARG A 321 -5.68 5.89 -12.79
C ARG A 321 -4.75 6.00 -11.59
N ASP A 322 -4.86 5.04 -10.67
CA ASP A 322 -3.82 4.78 -9.67
C ASP A 322 -2.79 3.84 -10.29
N VAL A 323 -1.67 4.43 -10.72
CA VAL A 323 -0.60 3.74 -11.45
C VAL A 323 0.12 2.72 -10.56
N LEU A 324 0.20 2.97 -9.25
CA LEU A 324 0.81 2.03 -8.31
C LEU A 324 -0.06 0.77 -8.16
N VAL A 325 -1.38 0.95 -8.05
CA VAL A 325 -2.34 -0.15 -8.06
C VAL A 325 -2.32 -0.88 -9.40
N ASP A 326 -2.30 -0.17 -10.52
CA ASP A 326 -2.34 -0.78 -11.85
C ASP A 326 -1.06 -1.57 -12.17
N VAL A 327 0.13 -1.08 -11.77
CA VAL A 327 1.38 -1.87 -11.84
C VAL A 327 1.30 -3.08 -10.90
N GLY A 328 0.84 -2.90 -9.66
CA GLY A 328 0.71 -3.99 -8.70
C GLY A 328 -0.22 -5.10 -9.17
N ARG A 329 -1.32 -4.76 -9.84
CA ARG A 329 -2.25 -5.72 -10.45
C ARG A 329 -1.67 -6.37 -11.70
N ALA A 330 -0.98 -5.60 -12.55
CA ALA A 330 -0.33 -6.08 -13.76
C ALA A 330 0.76 -7.13 -13.46
N LEU A 331 1.60 -6.89 -12.44
CA LEU A 331 2.65 -7.82 -12.01
C LEU A 331 2.10 -9.12 -11.37
N LEU A 332 0.83 -9.16 -10.97
CA LEU A 332 0.14 -10.38 -10.53
C LEU A 332 -0.54 -11.14 -11.69
N THR A 333 -0.28 -10.74 -12.94
CA THR A 333 -0.80 -11.44 -14.14
C THR A 333 0.18 -12.42 -14.76
N THR A 334 1.45 -12.39 -14.35
CA THR A 334 2.54 -13.30 -14.76
C THR A 334 2.67 -14.47 -13.80
#